data_AF-A0A7Y0GIX4-F1
#
_entry.id   AF-A0A7Y0GIX4-F1
#
_cell.length_a   1.000
_cell.length_b   1.000
_cell.length_c   1.000
_cell.angle_alpha   90.00
_cell.angle_beta   90.00
_cell.angle_gamma   90.00
#
_symmetry.space_group_name_H-M   'P 1'
#
loop_
_entity.id
_entity.type
_entity.pdbx_description
1 polymer ?
#
loop_
_entity_poly.entity_id
_entity_poly.type
_entity_poly.pdbx_seq_one_letter_code
_entity_poly.pdbx_strand_id
1 'polypeptide(L)'
;MKIFRFFILICLLLPILSEAGDMRAATLINDLKGVYKYRFMGGTYNGSETWQAEDIVEIVPFDDSHIYVRASLEFGNGHLCGIWGIAEYENDAFIYHEPEKLRQGDPSCTLKIYATKNELVLTDIDSTNENSTCRMHCGSRGSLTNYTIARNSKRKIRYLDRLKASRQYLEAADAFKEKQSLTLHSSGTAAKDAAAP
;
A
#
# COMPACT_ATOMS: atom_id res chain seq x y z
N MET A 1 -24.59 -61.45 22.20
CA MET A 1 -23.25 -60.82 22.34
C MET A 1 -22.81 -60.31 20.97
N LYS A 2 -22.79 -58.98 20.76
CA LYS A 2 -21.95 -58.20 19.81
C LYS A 2 -22.67 -56.89 19.45
N ILE A 3 -22.28 -55.84 20.16
CA ILE A 3 -22.66 -54.44 19.91
C ILE A 3 -21.76 -53.95 18.77
N PHE A 4 -22.36 -53.66 17.62
CA PHE A 4 -21.68 -53.01 16.50
C PHE A 4 -21.51 -51.53 16.83
N ARG A 5 -20.31 -51.15 17.28
CA ARG A 5 -19.94 -49.75 17.49
C ARG A 5 -19.61 -49.12 16.14
N PHE A 6 -20.53 -48.29 15.66
CA PHE A 6 -20.32 -47.38 14.54
C PHE A 6 -19.33 -46.29 15.00
N PHE A 7 -18.09 -46.37 14.56
CA PHE A 7 -17.10 -45.29 14.74
C PHE A 7 -17.37 -44.23 13.67
N ILE A 8 -18.08 -43.16 14.06
CA ILE A 8 -18.21 -41.95 13.25
C ILE A 8 -16.87 -41.22 13.33
N LEU A 9 -16.06 -41.32 12.27
CA LEU A 9 -14.86 -40.53 12.08
C LEU A 9 -15.27 -39.17 11.49
N ILE A 10 -15.59 -38.20 12.34
CA ILE A 10 -15.75 -36.80 11.91
C ILE A 10 -14.34 -36.26 11.64
N CYS A 11 -13.97 -36.21 10.36
CA CYS A 11 -12.83 -35.41 9.90
C CYS A 11 -13.13 -33.93 10.18
N LEU A 12 -12.49 -33.39 11.22
CA LEU A 12 -12.32 -31.96 11.44
C LEU A 12 -11.52 -31.37 10.26
N LEU A 13 -12.21 -30.98 9.20
CA LEU A 13 -11.69 -30.13 8.13
C LEU A 13 -11.54 -28.71 8.69
N LEU A 14 -10.40 -28.46 9.34
CA LEU A 14 -9.94 -27.11 9.67
C LEU A 14 -9.55 -26.38 8.36
N PRO A 15 -9.86 -25.07 8.22
CA PRO A 15 -9.61 -24.33 6.99
C PRO A 15 -8.11 -23.99 6.86
N ILE A 16 -7.40 -24.69 5.97
CA ILE A 16 -5.96 -24.47 5.66
C ILE A 16 -5.75 -23.31 4.64
N LEU A 17 -6.74 -22.43 4.43
CA LEU A 17 -6.71 -21.51 3.27
C LEU A 17 -5.92 -20.20 3.44
N SER A 18 -5.38 -19.87 4.63
CA SER A 18 -4.72 -18.55 4.84
C SER A 18 -3.23 -18.51 4.49
N GLU A 19 -2.51 -19.63 4.58
CA GLU A 19 -1.04 -19.65 4.58
C GLU A 19 -0.41 -19.35 3.20
N ALA A 20 -1.14 -19.62 2.12
CA ALA A 20 -0.69 -19.34 0.76
C ALA A 20 -0.79 -17.86 0.36
N GLY A 21 -1.64 -17.07 1.04
CA GLY A 21 -1.71 -15.62 0.87
C GLY A 21 -0.48 -14.93 1.48
N ASP A 22 -0.21 -15.26 2.74
CA ASP A 22 0.89 -14.67 3.52
C ASP A 22 2.26 -14.98 2.91
N MET A 23 2.47 -16.21 2.41
CA MET A 23 3.72 -16.56 1.74
C MET A 23 3.95 -15.77 0.45
N ARG A 24 2.90 -15.51 -0.33
CA ARG A 24 2.99 -14.70 -1.55
C ARG A 24 3.26 -13.23 -1.21
N ALA A 25 2.56 -12.70 -0.21
CA ALA A 25 2.79 -11.36 0.30
C ALA A 25 4.24 -11.19 0.75
N ALA A 26 4.73 -12.02 1.66
CA ALA A 26 6.11 -11.99 2.15
C ALA A 26 7.16 -12.12 1.04
N THR A 27 6.89 -12.94 0.02
CA THR A 27 7.76 -13.06 -1.17
C THR A 27 7.81 -11.74 -1.94
N LEU A 28 6.66 -11.12 -2.20
CA LEU A 28 6.59 -9.84 -2.90
C LEU A 28 7.20 -8.70 -2.06
N ILE A 29 7.00 -8.67 -0.74
CA ILE A 29 7.66 -7.71 0.16
C ILE A 29 9.18 -7.80 0.02
N ASN A 30 9.73 -9.02 0.03
CA ASN A 30 11.17 -9.24 -0.11
C ASN A 30 11.70 -8.78 -1.47
N ASP A 31 10.90 -8.94 -2.52
CA ASP A 31 11.23 -8.49 -3.86
C ASP A 31 11.15 -6.95 -4.00
N LEU A 32 10.20 -6.31 -3.34
CA LEU A 32 9.96 -4.87 -3.49
C LEU A 32 10.72 -3.99 -2.51
N LYS A 33 11.09 -4.48 -1.32
CA LYS A 33 11.69 -3.66 -0.26
C LYS A 33 12.96 -2.93 -0.72
N GLY A 34 13.00 -1.63 -0.47
CA GLY A 34 14.10 -0.78 -0.91
C GLY A 34 13.67 0.66 -1.15
N VAL A 35 14.62 1.46 -1.63
CA VAL A 35 14.38 2.79 -2.17
C VAL A 35 14.66 2.79 -3.66
N TYR A 36 13.75 3.36 -4.43
CA TYR A 36 13.85 3.56 -5.87
C TYR A 36 14.05 5.05 -6.10
N LYS A 37 14.98 5.41 -6.98
CA LYS A 37 15.32 6.81 -7.24
C LYS A 37 15.45 7.07 -8.73
N TYR A 38 14.86 8.15 -9.19
CA TYR A 38 15.03 8.63 -10.55
C TYR A 38 15.35 10.12 -10.51
N ARG A 39 16.47 10.50 -11.14
CA ARG A 39 16.92 11.90 -11.21
C ARG A 39 16.74 12.41 -12.61
N PHE A 40 16.27 13.63 -12.73
CA PHE A 40 16.10 14.32 -13.99
C PHE A 40 16.27 15.83 -13.80
N MET A 41 16.38 16.56 -14.89
CA MET A 41 16.39 18.01 -14.85
C MET A 41 14.97 18.54 -15.00
N GLY A 42 14.51 19.30 -14.01
CA GLY A 42 13.33 20.13 -14.11
C GLY A 42 13.67 21.52 -14.64
N GLY A 43 12.65 22.28 -15.03
CA GLY A 43 12.79 23.66 -15.44
C GLY A 43 11.46 24.42 -15.51
N THR A 44 11.56 25.75 -15.53
CA THR A 44 10.40 26.60 -15.83
C THR A 44 9.96 26.39 -17.28
N TYR A 45 8.70 26.67 -17.59
CA TYR A 45 8.15 26.44 -18.93
C TYR A 45 8.90 27.20 -20.06
N ASN A 46 9.55 28.32 -19.71
CA ASN A 46 10.35 29.15 -20.60
C ASN A 46 11.86 28.82 -20.54
N GLY A 47 12.28 27.83 -19.74
CA GLY A 47 13.67 27.42 -19.58
C GLY A 47 14.58 28.44 -18.90
N SER A 48 14.04 29.49 -18.27
CA SER A 48 14.83 30.51 -17.57
C SER A 48 15.51 29.98 -16.31
N GLU A 49 14.93 28.95 -15.70
CA GLU A 49 15.47 28.30 -14.51
C GLU A 49 15.41 26.79 -14.69
N THR A 50 16.44 26.11 -14.20
CA THR A 50 16.53 24.64 -14.18
C THR A 50 17.01 24.17 -12.82
N TRP A 51 16.53 23.02 -12.37
CA TRP A 51 16.97 22.40 -11.13
C TRP A 51 17.08 20.89 -11.29
N GLN A 52 17.86 20.27 -10.41
CA GLN A 52 17.90 18.82 -10.32
C GLN A 52 16.73 18.34 -9.48
N ALA A 53 15.85 17.57 -10.11
CA ALA A 53 14.70 16.93 -9.47
C ALA A 53 15.01 15.45 -9.17
N GLU A 54 14.41 14.90 -8.11
CA GLU A 54 14.53 13.48 -7.76
C GLU A 54 13.18 12.89 -7.33
N ASP A 55 12.74 11.86 -8.04
CA ASP A 55 11.69 10.99 -7.55
C ASP A 55 12.26 9.98 -6.57
N ILE A 56 11.55 9.77 -5.47
CA ILE A 56 11.90 8.80 -4.44
C ILE A 56 10.66 7.97 -4.10
N VAL A 57 10.77 6.64 -4.23
CA VAL A 57 9.79 5.70 -3.71
C VAL A 57 10.46 4.77 -2.71
N GLU A 58 9.93 4.69 -1.50
CA GLU A 58 10.44 3.89 -0.39
C GLU A 58 9.41 2.82 -0.03
N ILE A 59 9.85 1.56 -0.03
CA ILE A 59 9.06 0.40 0.39
C ILE A 59 9.76 -0.25 1.57
N VAL A 60 9.09 -0.27 2.72
CA VAL A 60 9.57 -0.82 3.97
C VAL A 60 8.62 -1.92 4.43
N PRO A 61 9.12 -3.14 4.75
CA PRO A 61 8.29 -4.16 5.37
C PRO A 61 7.70 -3.65 6.69
N PHE A 62 6.38 -3.76 6.85
CA PHE A 62 5.69 -3.44 8.10
C PHE A 62 5.46 -4.72 8.92
N ASP A 63 4.84 -5.73 8.30
CA ASP A 63 4.71 -7.10 8.78
C ASP A 63 4.70 -8.08 7.58
N ASP A 64 4.14 -9.28 7.73
CA ASP A 64 4.16 -10.33 6.71
C ASP A 64 3.22 -10.09 5.51
N SER A 65 2.23 -9.21 5.66
CA SER A 65 1.25 -8.88 4.61
C SER A 65 1.07 -7.39 4.34
N HIS A 66 1.82 -6.53 5.05
CA HIS A 66 1.75 -5.08 4.91
C HIS A 66 3.11 -4.44 4.64
N ILE A 67 3.08 -3.36 3.86
CA ILE A 67 4.24 -2.49 3.62
C ILE A 67 3.93 -1.07 4.04
N TYR A 68 4.94 -0.38 4.58
CA TYR A 68 4.95 1.07 4.52
C TYR A 68 5.46 1.51 3.15
N VAL A 69 4.68 2.34 2.47
CA VAL A 69 5.06 2.99 1.22
C VAL A 69 5.16 4.49 1.45
N ARG A 70 6.16 5.12 0.84
CA ARG A 70 6.26 6.57 0.71
C ARG A 70 6.72 6.93 -0.69
N ALA A 71 6.00 7.82 -1.35
CA ALA A 71 6.39 8.40 -2.63
C ALA A 71 6.51 9.92 -2.49
N SER A 72 7.65 10.44 -2.95
CA SER A 72 7.92 11.87 -3.12
C SER A 72 8.34 12.05 -4.58
N LEU A 73 7.42 12.53 -5.40
CA LEU A 73 7.60 12.66 -6.84
C LEU A 73 7.68 14.13 -7.22
N GLU A 74 8.65 14.44 -8.07
CA GLU A 74 8.79 15.74 -8.69
C GLU A 74 8.33 15.66 -10.14
N PHE A 75 7.84 16.78 -10.67
CA PHE A 75 7.49 16.90 -12.08
C PHE A 75 8.35 17.99 -12.70
N GLY A 76 8.71 17.83 -13.96
CA GLY A 76 9.67 18.71 -14.66
C GLY A 76 9.30 20.20 -14.67
N ASN A 77 8.08 20.56 -14.28
CA ASN A 77 7.56 21.92 -14.17
C ASN A 77 7.41 22.42 -12.71
N GLY A 78 7.99 21.72 -11.74
CA GLY A 78 8.04 22.14 -10.33
C GLY A 78 6.83 21.71 -9.50
N HIS A 79 5.89 20.95 -10.07
CA HIS A 79 4.83 20.34 -9.29
C HIS A 79 5.33 19.10 -8.55
N LEU A 80 4.63 18.73 -7.48
CA LEU A 80 5.01 17.65 -6.58
C LEU A 80 3.81 16.72 -6.36
N CYS A 81 4.09 15.44 -6.11
CA CYS A 81 3.17 14.53 -5.45
C CYS A 81 3.85 13.96 -4.21
N GLY A 82 3.11 13.84 -3.11
CA GLY A 82 3.60 13.27 -1.86
C GLY A 82 2.54 12.42 -1.20
N ILE A 83 2.80 11.12 -1.04
CA ILE A 83 1.88 10.20 -0.37
C ILE A 83 2.67 9.20 0.47
N TRP A 84 2.11 8.80 1.62
CA TRP A 84 2.67 7.77 2.47
C TRP A 84 1.56 7.02 3.22
N GLY A 85 1.81 5.77 3.57
CA GLY A 85 0.82 4.96 4.28
C GLY A 85 1.23 3.50 4.43
N ILE A 86 0.40 2.74 5.15
CA ILE A 86 0.50 1.28 5.21
C ILE A 86 -0.43 0.69 4.15
N ALA A 87 0.12 -0.09 3.24
CA ALA A 87 -0.60 -0.80 2.18
C ALA A 87 -0.71 -2.28 2.52
N GLU A 88 -1.88 -2.85 2.26
CA GLU A 88 -2.24 -4.25 2.52
C GLU A 88 -2.11 -5.09 1.25
N TYR A 89 -1.70 -6.35 1.38
CA TYR A 89 -1.61 -7.25 0.25
C TYR A 89 -2.99 -7.74 -0.20
N GLU A 90 -3.39 -7.37 -1.41
CA GLU A 90 -4.66 -7.76 -2.02
C GLU A 90 -4.47 -8.05 -3.51
N ASN A 91 -5.00 -9.17 -4.00
CA ASN A 91 -5.02 -9.52 -5.43
C ASN A 91 -3.64 -9.38 -6.13
N ASP A 92 -2.59 -9.92 -5.48
CA ASP A 92 -1.19 -9.89 -5.95
C ASP A 92 -0.59 -8.48 -6.12
N ALA A 93 -1.09 -7.51 -5.36
CA ALA A 93 -0.56 -6.16 -5.24
C ALA A 93 -0.64 -5.66 -3.78
N PHE A 94 0.00 -4.54 -3.48
CA PHE A 94 -0.23 -3.81 -2.23
C PHE A 94 -1.18 -2.65 -2.49
N ILE A 95 -2.24 -2.54 -1.71
CA ILE A 95 -3.26 -1.51 -1.84
C ILE A 95 -3.23 -0.64 -0.59
N TYR A 96 -2.93 0.64 -0.77
CA TYR A 96 -3.13 1.64 0.26
C TYR A 96 -4.53 2.21 0.12
N HIS A 97 -5.26 2.24 1.23
CA HIS A 97 -6.53 2.93 1.35
C HIS A 97 -6.38 4.07 2.36
N GLU A 98 -6.69 5.29 1.92
CA GLU A 98 -6.71 6.45 2.79
C GLU A 98 -7.70 6.22 3.95
N PRO A 99 -7.27 6.35 5.21
CA PRO A 99 -8.10 6.05 6.37
C PRO A 99 -9.27 7.03 6.54
N GLU A 100 -9.09 8.29 6.12
CA GLU A 100 -10.12 9.32 6.18
C GLU A 100 -10.16 10.17 4.91
N LYS A 101 -11.37 10.56 4.50
CA LYS A 101 -11.52 11.51 3.40
C LYS A 101 -11.05 12.89 3.83
N LEU A 102 -10.07 13.46 3.13
CA LEU A 102 -9.60 14.81 3.46
C LEU A 102 -10.66 15.90 3.22
N ARG A 103 -11.66 15.66 2.35
CA ARG A 103 -12.81 16.55 2.14
C ARG A 103 -14.08 15.77 1.89
N GLN A 104 -15.20 16.35 2.32
CA GLN A 104 -16.53 15.83 2.03
C GLN A 104 -16.79 15.86 0.52
N GLY A 105 -17.19 14.72 -0.05
CA GLY A 105 -17.46 14.56 -1.48
C GLY A 105 -16.30 14.01 -2.31
N ASP A 106 -15.06 14.06 -1.80
CA ASP A 106 -13.93 13.46 -2.49
C ASP A 106 -14.01 11.91 -2.45
N PRO A 107 -13.53 11.21 -3.51
CA PRO A 107 -13.30 9.76 -3.41
C PRO A 107 -12.26 9.49 -2.33
N SER A 108 -12.33 8.32 -1.68
CA SER A 108 -11.23 7.90 -0.82
C SER A 108 -10.03 7.54 -1.69
N CYS A 109 -8.87 8.11 -1.40
CA CYS A 109 -7.65 7.80 -2.13
C CYS A 109 -7.31 6.32 -1.98
N THR A 110 -7.17 5.64 -3.11
CA THR A 110 -6.72 4.25 -3.19
C THR A 110 -5.52 4.19 -4.11
N LEU A 111 -4.37 3.76 -3.58
CA LEU A 111 -3.13 3.63 -4.34
C LEU A 111 -2.75 2.16 -4.44
N LYS A 112 -2.70 1.63 -5.66
CA LYS A 112 -2.19 0.29 -5.97
C LYS A 112 -0.70 0.34 -6.26
N ILE A 113 0.06 -0.53 -5.61
CA ILE A 113 1.50 -0.71 -5.75
C ILE A 113 1.77 -2.15 -6.20
N TYR A 114 2.38 -2.31 -7.37
CA TYR A 114 2.72 -3.63 -7.91
C TYR A 114 3.99 -3.57 -8.74
N ALA A 115 4.60 -4.72 -9.00
CA ALA A 115 5.75 -4.82 -9.88
C ALA A 115 5.40 -5.56 -11.17
N THR A 116 5.94 -5.07 -12.28
CA THR A 116 6.14 -5.85 -13.49
C THR A 116 7.55 -6.43 -13.48
N LYS A 117 7.96 -7.08 -14.58
CA LYS A 117 9.33 -7.57 -14.74
C LYS A 117 10.38 -6.46 -14.57
N ASN A 118 10.10 -5.25 -15.08
CA ASN A 118 11.09 -4.18 -15.20
C ASN A 118 10.77 -2.96 -14.33
N GLU A 119 9.53 -2.79 -13.89
CA GLU A 119 9.04 -1.55 -13.28
C GLU A 119 8.33 -1.82 -11.96
N LEU A 120 8.52 -0.92 -11.00
CA LEU A 120 7.58 -0.71 -9.91
C LEU A 120 6.54 0.28 -10.41
N VAL A 121 5.27 -0.04 -10.21
CA VAL A 121 4.14 0.75 -10.68
C VAL A 121 3.31 1.21 -9.48
N LEU A 122 3.04 2.51 -9.45
CA LEU A 122 2.09 3.16 -8.56
C LEU A 122 0.93 3.64 -9.42
N THR A 123 -0.31 3.31 -9.06
CA THR A 123 -1.47 3.83 -9.76
C THR A 123 -2.63 4.07 -8.81
N ASP A 124 -3.26 5.22 -8.96
CA ASP A 124 -4.42 5.64 -8.17
C ASP A 124 -5.73 5.56 -8.96
N ILE A 125 -5.70 4.90 -10.11
CA ILE A 125 -6.89 4.61 -10.91
C ILE A 125 -7.75 3.60 -10.16
N ASP A 126 -8.99 4.00 -9.89
CA ASP A 126 -10.02 3.08 -9.42
C ASP A 126 -10.41 2.11 -10.53
N SER A 127 -10.28 0.80 -10.25
CA SER A 127 -10.64 -0.27 -11.17
C SER A 127 -12.11 -0.28 -11.61
N THR A 128 -12.99 0.43 -10.91
CA THR A 128 -14.44 0.44 -11.17
C THR A 128 -14.88 1.57 -12.10
N ASN A 129 -14.16 2.70 -12.11
CA ASN A 129 -14.60 3.92 -12.80
C ASN A 129 -13.48 4.68 -13.55
N GLU A 130 -12.27 4.11 -13.59
CA GLU A 130 -11.10 4.65 -14.29
C GLU A 130 -10.64 6.05 -13.85
N ASN A 131 -11.13 6.57 -12.72
CA ASN A 131 -10.71 7.89 -12.21
C ASN A 131 -9.54 7.78 -11.23
N SER A 132 -8.69 8.82 -11.23
CA SER A 132 -7.65 9.04 -10.22
C SER A 132 -8.30 9.42 -8.88
N THR A 133 -7.96 8.66 -7.84
CA THR A 133 -8.53 8.85 -6.50
C THR A 133 -7.60 9.62 -5.55
N CYS A 134 -6.32 9.79 -5.90
CA CYS A 134 -5.31 10.38 -5.02
C CYS A 134 -4.85 11.77 -5.48
N ARG A 135 -5.63 12.44 -6.34
CA ARG A 135 -5.28 13.76 -6.92
C ARG A 135 -4.98 14.82 -5.86
N MET A 136 -5.61 14.72 -4.68
CA MET A 136 -5.40 15.60 -3.52
C MET A 136 -3.98 15.59 -2.97
N HIS A 137 -3.21 14.52 -3.21
CA HIS A 137 -1.81 14.37 -2.81
C HIS A 137 -0.82 15.00 -3.81
N CYS A 138 -1.34 15.66 -4.84
CA CYS A 138 -0.56 16.17 -5.96
C CYS A 138 -0.89 17.64 -6.26
N GLY A 139 0.12 18.41 -6.63
CA GLY A 139 -0.06 19.76 -7.21
C GLY A 139 -0.79 19.73 -8.56
N SER A 140 -1.21 20.89 -9.08
CA SER A 140 -2.09 21.02 -10.25
C SER A 140 -1.64 20.32 -11.55
N ARG A 141 -0.37 19.90 -11.66
CA ARG A 141 0.11 19.08 -12.79
C ARG A 141 0.92 17.84 -12.38
N GLY A 142 0.89 17.45 -11.11
CA GLY A 142 1.39 16.15 -10.68
C GLY A 142 0.29 15.08 -10.78
N SER A 143 0.67 13.81 -10.91
CA SER A 143 -0.26 12.69 -10.77
C SER A 143 0.46 11.43 -10.27
N LEU A 144 -0.25 10.59 -9.52
CA LEU A 144 0.17 9.23 -9.17
C LEU A 144 -0.33 8.18 -10.18
N THR A 145 -1.10 8.62 -11.18
CA THR A 145 -1.71 7.73 -12.17
C THR A 145 -0.67 7.04 -13.03
N ASN A 146 -0.60 5.71 -12.91
CA ASN A 146 0.32 4.85 -13.65
C ASN A 146 1.79 5.33 -13.61
N TYR A 147 2.22 5.91 -12.50
CA TYR A 147 3.62 6.25 -12.29
C TYR A 147 4.47 4.98 -12.31
N THR A 148 5.58 5.00 -13.05
CA THR A 148 6.51 3.88 -13.13
C THR A 148 7.92 4.31 -12.77
N ILE A 149 8.63 3.42 -12.06
CA ILE A 149 10.06 3.58 -11.79
C ILE A 149 10.80 2.26 -12.02
N ALA A 150 11.95 2.33 -12.67
CA ALA A 150 12.69 1.14 -13.07
C ALA A 150 13.14 0.32 -11.84
N ARG A 151 12.89 -0.99 -11.84
CA ARG A 151 13.25 -1.88 -10.73
C ARG A 151 14.75 -2.01 -10.52
N ASN A 152 15.53 -1.85 -11.59
CA ASN A 152 17.00 -1.82 -11.50
C ASN A 152 17.53 -0.56 -10.77
N SER A 153 16.69 0.45 -10.52
CA SER A 153 17.02 1.59 -9.68
C SER A 153 16.93 1.28 -8.18
N LYS A 154 16.36 0.13 -7.79
CA LYS A 154 16.22 -0.30 -6.39
C LYS A 154 17.57 -0.29 -5.67
N ARG A 155 17.62 0.32 -4.49
CA ARG A 155 18.78 0.33 -3.58
C ARG A 155 18.33 -0.02 -2.15
N LYS A 156 19.29 -0.46 -1.34
CA LYS A 156 19.08 -0.62 0.11
C LYS A 156 18.82 0.74 0.75
N ILE A 157 17.79 0.84 1.59
CA ILE A 157 17.53 2.03 2.41
C ILE A 157 18.61 2.11 3.50
N ARG A 158 19.56 3.04 3.36
CA ARG A 158 20.67 3.20 4.33
C ARG A 158 20.25 3.94 5.60
N TYR A 159 19.14 4.67 5.54
CA TYR A 159 18.60 5.49 6.63
C TYR A 159 17.31 4.88 7.21
N LEU A 160 17.18 3.55 7.17
CA LEU A 160 15.95 2.86 7.54
C LEU A 160 15.48 3.20 8.96
N ASP A 161 16.38 3.26 9.93
CA ASP A 161 16.03 3.59 11.32
C ASP A 161 15.46 5.00 11.44
N ARG A 162 16.04 5.96 10.71
CA ARG A 162 15.54 7.34 10.65
C ARG A 162 14.19 7.41 9.94
N LEU A 163 13.98 6.61 8.89
CA LEU A 163 12.70 6.53 8.19
C LEU A 163 11.61 5.99 9.13
N LYS A 164 11.89 4.90 9.87
CA LYS A 164 10.96 4.33 10.85
C LYS A 164 10.67 5.25 12.04
N ALA A 165 11.62 6.12 12.39
CA ALA A 165 11.43 7.15 13.42
C ALA A 165 10.82 8.45 12.88
N SER A 166 10.53 8.54 11.58
CA SER A 166 9.97 9.76 10.99
C SER A 166 8.50 9.93 11.35
N ARG A 167 8.05 11.19 11.43
CA ARG A 167 6.64 11.54 11.66
C ARG A 167 5.70 10.79 10.70
N GLN A 168 6.03 10.75 9.42
CA GLN A 168 5.19 10.11 8.38
C GLN A 168 5.06 8.60 8.58
N TYR A 169 6.12 7.92 9.02
CA TYR A 169 6.04 6.49 9.33
C TYR A 169 5.17 6.24 10.56
N LEU A 170 5.37 7.04 11.62
CA LEU A 170 4.62 6.91 12.86
C LEU A 170 3.13 7.17 12.64
N GLU A 171 2.78 8.25 11.93
CA GLU A 171 1.40 8.56 11.57
C GLU A 171 0.74 7.43 10.75
N ALA A 172 1.44 6.88 9.76
CA ALA A 172 0.93 5.76 8.97
C ALA A 172 0.70 4.51 9.83
N ALA A 173 1.66 4.20 10.72
CA ALA A 173 1.56 3.05 11.60
C ALA A 173 0.41 3.19 12.61
N ASP A 174 0.18 4.38 13.14
CA ASP A 174 -0.87 4.63 14.12
C ASP A 174 -2.26 4.63 13.46
N ALA A 175 -2.41 5.30 12.30
CA ALA A 175 -3.65 5.26 11.53
C ALA A 175 -4.04 3.82 11.13
N PHE A 176 -3.05 2.99 10.77
CA PHE A 176 -3.28 1.59 10.45
C PHE A 176 -3.76 0.77 11.65
N LYS A 177 -3.14 0.95 12.82
CA LYS A 177 -3.57 0.27 14.06
C LYS A 177 -4.98 0.69 14.48
N GLU A 178 -5.30 1.98 14.36
CA GLU A 178 -6.64 2.49 14.65
C GLU A 178 -7.68 1.84 13.73
N LYS A 179 -7.42 1.82 12.41
CA LYS A 179 -8.28 1.13 11.43
C LYS A 179 -8.47 -0.35 11.78
N GLN A 180 -7.40 -1.08 12.10
CA GLN A 180 -7.51 -2.49 12.51
C GLN A 180 -8.38 -2.66 13.76
N SER A 181 -8.21 -1.79 14.75
CA SER A 181 -8.99 -1.84 15.99
C SER A 181 -10.49 -1.62 15.73
N LEU A 182 -10.84 -0.71 14.83
CA LEU A 182 -12.22 -0.44 14.43
C LEU A 182 -12.85 -1.63 13.69
N THR A 183 -12.10 -2.29 12.80
CA THR A 183 -12.56 -3.49 12.09
C THR A 183 -12.80 -4.67 13.04
N LEU A 184 -11.96 -4.84 14.06
CA LEU A 184 -12.14 -5.88 15.07
C LEU A 184 -13.37 -5.63 15.97
N HIS A 185 -13.65 -4.37 16.32
CA HIS A 185 -14.83 -4.02 17.11
C HIS A 185 -16.13 -4.15 16.30
N SER A 186 -16.12 -3.81 15.01
CA SER A 186 -17.31 -3.92 14.16
C SER A 186 -17.66 -5.39 13.85
N SER A 187 -16.67 -6.24 13.62
CA SER A 187 -16.86 -7.69 13.42
C SER A 187 -17.34 -8.42 14.68
N GLY A 188 -16.88 -8.03 15.86
CA GLY A 188 -17.34 -8.58 17.14
C GLY A 188 -18.78 -8.19 17.52
N THR A 189 -19.28 -7.05 17.02
CA THR A 189 -20.67 -6.61 17.24
C THR A 189 -21.64 -7.36 16.32
N ALA A 190 -21.27 -7.51 15.03
CA ALA A 190 -22.06 -8.29 14.08
C ALA A 190 -22.20 -9.77 14.47
N ALA A 191 -21.17 -10.36 15.08
CA ALA A 191 -21.21 -11.74 15.57
C ALA A 191 -22.12 -11.92 16.80
N LYS A 192 -22.32 -10.87 17.62
CA LYS A 192 -23.25 -10.90 18.76
C LYS A 192 -24.71 -10.76 18.33
N ASP A 193 -24.99 -9.96 17.31
CA ASP A 193 -26.35 -9.75 16.81
C ASP A 193 -26.87 -10.95 16.00
N ALA A 194 -25.98 -11.74 15.41
CA ALA A 194 -26.34 -13.01 14.75
C ALA A 194 -26.53 -14.20 15.72
N ALA A 195 -26.24 -14.01 17.02
CA ALA A 195 -26.36 -15.03 18.07
C ALA A 195 -27.52 -14.77 19.06
N ALA A 196 -28.33 -13.72 18.82
CA ALA A 196 -29.55 -13.49 19.57
C ALA A 196 -30.72 -14.29 18.92
N PRO A 197 -31.42 -15.16 19.69
CA PRO A 197 -32.55 -15.93 19.19
C PRO A 197 -33.80 -15.08 18.92
#